data_AF-A0ABD1SVL3-F1
#
_entry.id   AF-A0ABD1SVL3-F1
#
_cell.length_a   1.000
_cell.length_b   1.000
_cell.length_c   1.000
_cell.angle_alpha   90.00
_cell.angle_beta   90.00
_cell.angle_gamma   90.00
#
_symmetry.space_group_name_H-M   'P 1'
#
loop_
_entity.id
_entity.type
_entity.pdbx_description
1 polymer ?
#
loop_
_entity_poly.entity_id
_entity_poly.type
_entity_poly.pdbx_seq_one_letter_code
_entity_poly.pdbx_strand_id
1 'polypeptide(L)'
;MSMICKQTSPSLHIPTSGIDMKGKCRWPLKEKVVVVMGATGTGKSRLSIDLATRFPAEIVNSDKMQVYQGLDIVTNKITEDERCGVPHHLLGVVDPTKDVSATTFCTMASHATNSIVSRGQLPIIVGGSNSFIEVLVDDKEHEFRSKYECCFLWVDVSMPVLNSFVSQRVDRMVERGMINEVRNIFNENADYSRGIRRAIGVPEFDHYFRAESLIADKETRARLLEEAINAIKINTSKLACRQWEKIYRLKSLKGWKIHRLDATDVFKKRGREADEAWENLVAGPSTEIISQFLYNFHPAVYSNLMGMRAVAAAATH
;
A
#
# COMPACT_ATOMS: atom_id res chain seq x y z
N MET A 1 29.02 -2.87 81.21
CA MET A 1 29.30 -3.75 80.04
C MET A 1 29.11 -2.87 78.81
N SER A 2 30.21 -2.25 78.32
CA SER A 2 30.99 -2.68 77.14
C SER A 2 30.15 -2.62 75.85
N MET A 3 30.49 -1.98 74.71
CA MET A 3 31.67 -1.24 74.23
C MET A 3 31.23 -0.47 72.96
N ILE A 4 31.97 0.58 72.65
CA ILE A 4 31.95 1.45 71.45
C ILE A 4 32.36 0.67 70.17
N CYS A 5 31.83 1.00 68.97
CA CYS A 5 32.63 1.35 67.77
C CYS A 5 31.81 1.78 66.53
N LYS A 6 32.33 2.79 65.82
CA LYS A 6 31.93 3.31 64.48
C LYS A 6 32.68 2.54 63.36
N GLN A 7 32.14 2.48 62.14
CA GLN A 7 32.83 2.50 60.80
C GLN A 7 31.79 2.25 59.68
N THR A 8 31.44 3.21 58.81
CA THR A 8 31.98 3.60 57.46
C THR A 8 31.66 2.67 56.27
N SER A 9 30.75 3.15 55.39
CA SER A 9 30.72 3.21 53.90
C SER A 9 30.90 1.91 53.04
N PRO A 10 30.34 1.80 51.79
CA PRO A 10 30.41 2.84 50.76
C PRO A 10 29.13 3.10 49.93
N SER A 11 28.94 4.40 49.68
CA SER A 11 28.21 4.97 48.54
C SER A 11 28.87 4.56 47.22
N LEU A 12 28.11 3.93 46.33
CA LEU A 12 28.51 3.72 44.94
C LEU A 12 28.29 5.01 44.16
N HIS A 13 29.40 5.71 43.91
CA HIS A 13 29.53 6.76 42.90
C HIS A 13 29.15 6.21 41.52
N ILE A 14 28.13 6.79 40.88
CA ILE A 14 27.99 6.72 39.42
C ILE A 14 28.85 7.85 38.85
N PRO A 15 29.90 7.56 38.07
CA PRO A 15 30.76 8.60 37.51
C PRO A 15 29.98 9.43 36.49
N THR A 16 29.79 10.71 36.80
CA THR A 16 29.60 11.77 35.80
C THR A 16 30.95 12.00 35.12
N SER A 17 31.27 11.21 34.10
CA SER A 17 32.34 11.51 33.16
C SER A 17 31.74 11.69 31.77
N GLY A 18 31.66 12.96 31.37
CA GLY A 18 31.32 13.34 30.01
C GLY A 18 32.30 12.69 29.04
N ILE A 19 31.77 11.81 28.21
CA ILE A 19 32.39 11.50 26.93
C ILE A 19 31.85 12.55 25.96
N ASP A 20 32.63 13.61 25.80
CA ASP A 20 32.47 14.55 24.69
C ASP A 20 32.70 13.78 23.39
N MET A 21 31.62 13.28 22.78
CA MET A 21 31.62 12.73 21.43
C MET A 21 31.36 13.84 20.40
N LYS A 22 32.09 14.96 20.47
CA LYS A 22 32.32 15.82 19.31
C LYS A 22 33.27 15.12 18.36
N GLY A 23 32.72 14.36 17.41
CA GLY A 23 33.55 13.78 16.35
C GLY A 23 32.97 12.54 15.66
N LYS A 24 31.74 12.60 15.17
CA LYS A 24 31.35 11.82 14.01
C LYS A 24 30.58 12.76 13.10
N CYS A 25 30.95 12.82 11.81
CA CYS A 25 30.05 13.35 10.78
C CYS A 25 28.73 12.58 10.90
N ARG A 26 27.79 13.12 11.68
CA ARG A 26 26.41 12.69 11.68
C ARG A 26 25.82 13.31 10.44
N TRP A 27 25.94 12.61 9.31
CA TRP A 27 24.95 12.74 8.26
C TRP A 27 23.57 12.63 8.95
N PRO A 28 22.62 13.55 8.70
CA PRO A 28 21.31 13.41 9.30
C PRO A 28 20.77 12.03 8.93
N LEU A 29 20.37 11.25 9.94
CA LEU A 29 19.63 10.02 9.68
C LEU A 29 18.39 10.44 8.91
N LYS A 30 18.26 9.92 7.69
CA LYS A 30 17.09 10.20 6.87
C LYS A 30 15.88 9.57 7.53
N GLU A 31 14.76 10.26 7.43
CA GLU A 31 13.48 9.75 7.92
C GLU A 31 13.05 8.53 7.10
N LYS A 32 12.33 7.60 7.72
CA LYS A 32 12.05 6.29 7.10
C LYS A 32 10.68 6.26 6.45
N VAL A 33 10.61 5.75 5.23
CA VAL A 33 9.37 5.58 4.46
C VAL A 33 9.30 4.14 3.95
N VAL A 34 8.13 3.52 4.06
CA VAL A 34 7.86 2.23 3.43
C VAL A 34 7.00 2.45 2.19
N VAL A 35 7.31 1.74 1.11
CA VAL A 35 6.55 1.78 -0.15
C VAL A 35 6.08 0.37 -0.48
N VAL A 36 4.76 0.17 -0.51
CA VAL A 36 4.12 -1.09 -0.88
C VAL A 36 3.63 -1.04 -2.32
N MET A 37 4.30 -1.80 -3.17
CA MET A 37 4.11 -1.89 -4.62
C MET A 37 3.48 -3.22 -5.01
N GLY A 38 2.90 -3.29 -6.21
CA GLY A 38 2.27 -4.50 -6.74
C GLY A 38 1.17 -4.19 -7.76
N ALA A 39 0.85 -5.17 -8.59
CA ALA A 39 -0.24 -5.07 -9.55
C ALA A 39 -1.61 -4.94 -8.85
N THR A 40 -2.61 -4.45 -9.57
CA THR A 40 -3.98 -4.37 -9.06
C THR A 40 -4.48 -5.75 -8.63
N GLY A 41 -5.17 -5.82 -7.49
CA GLY A 41 -5.67 -7.09 -6.96
C GLY A 41 -4.66 -7.96 -6.18
N THR A 42 -3.37 -7.58 -6.07
CA THR A 42 -2.38 -8.41 -5.34
C THR A 42 -2.47 -8.35 -3.81
N GLY A 43 -3.35 -7.53 -3.23
CA GLY A 43 -3.53 -7.43 -1.77
C GLY A 43 -2.71 -6.33 -1.08
N LYS A 44 -2.21 -5.33 -1.82
CA LYS A 44 -1.45 -4.20 -1.25
C LYS A 44 -2.14 -3.51 -0.07
N SER A 45 -3.44 -3.22 -0.19
CA SER A 45 -4.20 -2.54 0.86
C SER A 45 -4.34 -3.41 2.11
N ARG A 46 -4.54 -4.74 1.94
CA ARG A 46 -4.52 -5.69 3.07
C ARG A 46 -3.17 -5.61 3.81
N LEU A 47 -2.07 -5.68 3.06
CA LEU A 47 -0.73 -5.62 3.66
C LEU A 47 -0.50 -4.29 4.39
N SER A 48 -0.94 -3.16 3.83
CA SER A 48 -0.74 -1.87 4.50
C SER A 48 -1.48 -1.75 5.83
N ILE A 49 -2.67 -2.35 5.95
CA ILE A 49 -3.40 -2.42 7.23
C ILE A 49 -2.69 -3.37 8.20
N ASP A 50 -2.24 -4.55 7.74
CA ASP A 50 -1.47 -5.48 8.57
C ASP A 50 -0.19 -4.82 9.12
N LEU A 51 0.45 -3.96 8.33
CA LEU A 51 1.63 -3.22 8.76
C LEU A 51 1.28 -2.07 9.71
N ALA A 52 0.22 -1.31 9.43
CA ALA A 52 -0.19 -0.19 10.28
C ALA A 52 -0.79 -0.62 11.63
N THR A 53 -1.19 -1.88 11.77
CA THR A 53 -1.55 -2.47 13.07
C THR A 53 -0.34 -2.97 13.86
N ARG A 54 0.80 -3.21 13.21
CA ARG A 54 2.06 -3.68 13.82
C ARG A 54 3.04 -2.54 14.12
N PHE A 55 2.95 -1.45 13.38
CA PHE A 55 3.79 -0.26 13.51
C PHE A 55 2.91 0.99 13.63
N PRO A 56 3.32 2.01 14.40
CA PRO A 56 2.60 3.28 14.47
C PRO A 56 2.71 4.01 13.13
N ALA A 57 1.78 3.74 12.23
CA ALA A 57 1.90 4.12 10.83
C ALA A 57 0.61 4.71 10.27
N GLU A 58 0.75 5.47 9.18
CA GLU A 58 -0.36 6.02 8.41
C GLU A 58 -0.13 5.75 6.93
N ILE A 59 -1.21 5.66 6.16
CA ILE A 59 -1.17 5.24 4.76
C ILE A 59 -1.26 6.44 3.85
N VAL A 60 -0.39 6.51 2.84
CA VAL A 60 -0.46 7.48 1.74
C VAL A 60 -0.83 6.74 0.46
N ASN A 61 -2.04 6.96 -0.06
CA ASN A 61 -2.45 6.37 -1.31
C ASN A 61 -1.61 6.92 -2.49
N SER A 62 -1.15 6.01 -3.34
CA SER A 62 -0.43 6.30 -4.59
C SER A 62 -1.12 5.69 -5.82
N ASP A 63 -2.36 5.24 -5.73
CA ASP A 63 -3.17 4.93 -6.91
C ASP A 63 -3.84 6.20 -7.45
N LYS A 64 -3.47 6.57 -8.69
CA LYS A 64 -3.92 7.79 -9.37
C LYS A 64 -5.43 7.87 -9.61
N MET A 65 -6.16 6.74 -9.59
CA MET A 65 -7.62 6.76 -9.73
C MET A 65 -8.30 6.86 -8.37
N GLN A 66 -7.66 6.35 -7.31
CA GLN A 66 -8.21 6.38 -5.96
C GLN A 66 -8.06 7.74 -5.27
N VAL A 67 -7.27 8.67 -5.82
CA VAL A 67 -7.18 10.05 -5.30
C VAL A 67 -8.49 10.82 -5.46
N TYR A 68 -9.35 10.44 -6.41
CA TYR A 68 -10.58 11.16 -6.71
C TYR A 68 -11.76 10.74 -5.83
N GLN A 69 -12.63 11.70 -5.52
CA GLN A 69 -13.90 11.48 -4.84
C GLN A 69 -14.87 10.68 -5.71
N GLY A 70 -15.61 9.76 -5.10
CA GLY A 70 -16.59 8.90 -5.77
C GLY A 70 -15.96 7.76 -6.57
N LEU A 71 -16.81 6.97 -7.24
CA LEU A 71 -16.44 5.72 -7.92
C LEU A 71 -15.67 4.74 -7.01
N ASP A 72 -16.10 4.57 -5.77
CA ASP A 72 -15.38 3.77 -4.77
C ASP A 72 -15.33 2.29 -5.13
N ILE A 73 -16.41 1.75 -5.72
CA ILE A 73 -16.46 0.36 -6.20
C ILE A 73 -15.55 0.20 -7.42
N VAL A 74 -15.73 1.02 -8.47
CA VAL A 74 -14.98 0.97 -9.73
C VAL A 74 -13.49 1.15 -9.50
N THR A 75 -13.10 2.11 -8.66
CA THR A 75 -11.70 2.39 -8.33
C THR A 75 -11.14 1.47 -7.23
N ASN A 76 -11.98 0.57 -6.70
CA ASN A 76 -11.62 -0.43 -5.68
C ASN A 76 -10.94 0.23 -4.46
N LYS A 77 -11.53 1.32 -3.94
CA LYS A 77 -11.06 1.93 -2.70
C LYS A 77 -11.32 0.98 -1.54
N ILE A 78 -10.40 0.97 -0.59
CA ILE A 78 -10.59 0.27 0.68
C ILE A 78 -11.73 0.95 1.46
N THR A 79 -12.69 0.16 1.94
CA THR A 79 -13.84 0.67 2.70
C THR A 79 -13.41 1.15 4.08
N GLU A 80 -14.23 1.97 4.75
CA GLU A 80 -13.89 2.46 6.09
C GLU A 80 -13.72 1.32 7.09
N ASP A 81 -14.57 0.29 7.02
CA ASP A 81 -14.48 -0.90 7.88
C ASP A 81 -13.16 -1.66 7.64
N GLU A 82 -12.75 -1.82 6.39
CA GLU A 82 -11.49 -2.49 6.03
C GLU A 82 -10.25 -1.70 6.46
N ARG A 83 -10.37 -0.38 6.70
CA ARG A 83 -9.26 0.46 7.18
C ARG A 83 -8.93 0.22 8.65
N CYS A 84 -9.83 -0.40 9.43
CA CYS A 84 -9.61 -0.66 10.85
C CYS A 84 -9.18 0.59 11.66
N GLY A 85 -9.69 1.78 11.29
CA GLY A 85 -9.33 3.05 11.91
C GLY A 85 -7.94 3.62 11.55
N VAL A 86 -7.20 2.97 10.64
CA VAL A 86 -5.89 3.46 10.18
C VAL A 86 -6.08 4.73 9.33
N PRO A 87 -5.41 5.85 9.64
CA PRO A 87 -5.50 7.06 8.84
C PRO A 87 -5.00 6.88 7.40
N HIS A 88 -5.78 7.36 6.43
CA HIS A 88 -5.44 7.35 5.00
C HIS A 88 -5.36 8.76 4.45
N HIS A 89 -4.27 9.04 3.73
CA HIS A 89 -4.03 10.27 2.99
C HIS A 89 -4.19 10.02 1.49
N LEU A 90 -4.59 11.06 0.76
CA LEU A 90 -4.73 11.04 -0.70
C LEU A 90 -5.71 9.99 -1.25
N LEU A 91 -6.70 9.60 -0.45
CA LEU A 91 -7.74 8.65 -0.83
C LEU A 91 -9.08 9.38 -0.89
N GLY A 92 -9.62 9.59 -2.09
CA GLY A 92 -10.89 10.30 -2.27
C GLY A 92 -10.85 11.78 -1.89
N VAL A 93 -9.75 12.48 -2.14
CA VAL A 93 -9.57 13.90 -1.73
C VAL A 93 -9.63 14.89 -2.91
N VAL A 94 -9.57 14.41 -4.15
CA VAL A 94 -9.52 15.25 -5.35
C VAL A 94 -10.88 15.29 -6.04
N ASP A 95 -11.25 16.47 -6.55
CA ASP A 95 -12.42 16.67 -7.39
C ASP A 95 -12.36 15.78 -8.66
N PRO A 96 -13.44 15.04 -8.98
CA PRO A 96 -13.46 14.06 -10.07
C PRO A 96 -13.25 14.65 -11.48
N THR A 97 -13.44 15.97 -11.65
CA THR A 97 -13.29 16.68 -12.92
C THR A 97 -11.89 17.23 -13.16
N LYS A 98 -11.05 17.29 -12.13
CA LYS A 98 -9.68 17.81 -12.22
C LYS A 98 -8.72 16.71 -12.65
N ASP A 99 -7.65 17.10 -13.34
CA ASP A 99 -6.55 16.19 -13.64
C ASP A 99 -5.46 16.29 -12.58
N VAL A 100 -4.97 15.13 -12.14
CA VAL A 100 -3.80 15.04 -11.25
C VAL A 100 -2.57 14.65 -12.06
N SER A 101 -1.62 15.59 -12.17
CA SER A 101 -0.30 15.33 -12.75
C SER A 101 0.61 14.59 -11.76
N ALA A 102 1.69 13.99 -12.26
CA ALA A 102 2.69 13.36 -11.41
C ALA A 102 3.32 14.36 -10.43
N THR A 103 3.62 15.58 -10.88
CA THR A 103 4.14 16.67 -10.04
C THR A 103 3.18 17.03 -8.92
N THR A 104 1.88 17.19 -9.23
CA THR A 104 0.84 17.48 -8.24
C THR A 104 0.76 16.38 -7.20
N PHE A 105 0.76 15.12 -7.64
CA PHE A 105 0.82 13.98 -6.75
C PHE A 105 2.07 14.02 -5.86
N CYS A 106 3.25 14.31 -6.41
CA CYS A 106 4.48 14.31 -5.64
C CYS A 106 4.49 15.40 -4.55
N THR A 107 3.95 16.59 -4.84
CA THR A 107 3.75 17.64 -3.84
C THR A 107 2.82 17.18 -2.72
N MET A 108 1.66 16.62 -3.08
CA MET A 108 0.67 16.12 -2.11
C MET A 108 1.23 14.99 -1.25
N ALA A 109 1.90 14.01 -1.87
CA ALA A 109 2.49 12.85 -1.20
C ALA A 109 3.64 13.26 -0.28
N SER A 110 4.51 14.17 -0.72
CA SER A 110 5.59 14.72 0.11
C SER A 110 5.04 15.46 1.32
N HIS A 111 3.99 16.27 1.15
CA HIS A 111 3.34 16.97 2.26
C HIS A 111 2.73 15.98 3.26
N ALA A 112 1.98 14.98 2.79
CA ALA A 112 1.42 13.94 3.65
C ALA A 112 2.51 13.18 4.41
N THR A 113 3.58 12.78 3.71
CA THR A 113 4.73 12.07 4.30
C THR A 113 5.41 12.91 5.38
N ASN A 114 5.71 14.19 5.10
CA ASN A 114 6.29 15.12 6.09
C ASN A 114 5.38 15.24 7.33
N SER A 115 4.06 15.34 7.12
CA SER A 115 3.08 15.48 8.18
C SER A 115 3.05 14.24 9.10
N ILE A 116 3.03 13.03 8.53
CA ILE A 116 3.06 11.76 9.27
C ILE A 116 4.35 11.64 10.09
N VAL A 117 5.49 11.92 9.46
CA VAL A 117 6.80 11.87 10.12
C VAL A 117 6.89 12.90 11.26
N SER A 118 6.34 14.10 11.09
CA SER A 118 6.33 15.12 12.15
C SER A 118 5.53 14.72 13.40
N ARG A 119 4.60 13.74 13.27
CA ARG A 119 3.89 13.12 14.40
C ARG A 119 4.62 11.92 14.99
N GLY A 120 5.82 11.58 14.49
CA GLY A 120 6.58 10.40 14.90
C GLY A 120 6.00 9.08 14.39
N GLN A 121 5.17 9.12 13.33
CA GLN A 121 4.57 7.94 12.72
C GLN A 121 5.29 7.54 11.43
N LEU A 122 5.17 6.26 11.06
CA LEU A 122 5.74 5.71 9.84
C LEU A 122 4.81 5.98 8.63
N PRO A 123 5.24 6.74 7.62
CA PRO A 123 4.51 6.82 6.35
C PRO A 123 4.66 5.52 5.55
N ILE A 124 3.53 4.92 5.18
CA ILE A 124 3.46 3.79 4.27
C ILE A 124 2.77 4.24 2.98
N ILE A 125 3.52 4.37 1.90
CA ILE A 125 3.00 4.73 0.57
C ILE A 125 2.51 3.46 -0.14
N VAL A 126 1.25 3.41 -0.55
CA VAL A 126 0.61 2.19 -1.06
C VAL A 126 -0.13 2.49 -2.35
N GLY A 127 0.08 1.73 -3.42
CA GLY A 127 -0.68 1.93 -4.65
C GLY A 127 -0.12 1.25 -5.89
N GLY A 128 -0.90 1.30 -6.98
CA GLY A 128 -0.56 0.65 -8.26
C GLY A 128 0.03 1.59 -9.32
N SER A 129 0.09 2.91 -9.07
CA SER A 129 0.61 3.86 -10.06
C SER A 129 2.11 4.05 -9.90
N ASN A 130 2.87 3.00 -10.23
CA ASN A 130 4.33 2.98 -10.09
C ASN A 130 5.07 4.08 -10.88
N SER A 131 4.43 4.68 -11.89
CA SER A 131 4.96 5.88 -12.56
C SER A 131 4.99 7.09 -11.65
N PHE A 132 4.01 7.26 -10.76
CA PHE A 132 3.98 8.34 -9.78
C PHE A 132 4.99 8.11 -8.67
N ILE A 133 5.13 6.86 -8.21
CA ILE A 133 6.16 6.46 -7.24
C ILE A 133 7.56 6.70 -7.82
N GLU A 134 7.79 6.33 -9.09
CA GLU A 134 9.08 6.58 -9.76
C GLU A 134 9.42 8.07 -9.80
N VAL A 135 8.49 8.93 -10.22
CA VAL A 135 8.73 10.39 -10.22
C VAL A 135 8.97 10.90 -8.81
N LEU A 136 8.16 10.50 -7.83
CA LEU A 136 8.33 10.92 -6.44
C LEU A 136 9.73 10.57 -5.91
N VAL A 137 10.22 9.36 -6.19
CA VAL A 137 11.44 8.82 -5.59
C VAL A 137 12.70 9.20 -6.37
N ASP A 138 12.67 9.15 -7.71
CA ASP A 138 13.85 9.32 -8.57
C ASP A 138 14.02 10.75 -9.09
N ASP A 139 12.98 11.58 -9.10
CA ASP A 139 13.10 12.96 -9.60
C ASP A 139 13.88 13.83 -8.61
N LYS A 140 14.87 14.55 -9.14
CA LYS A 140 15.73 15.44 -8.36
C LYS A 140 14.97 16.66 -7.86
N GLU A 141 13.96 17.14 -8.58
CA GLU A 141 13.17 18.30 -8.18
C GLU A 141 12.35 18.05 -6.91
N HIS A 142 12.00 16.80 -6.64
CA HIS A 142 11.23 16.42 -5.45
C HIS A 142 12.10 16.12 -4.23
N GLU A 143 13.41 15.90 -4.43
CA GLU A 143 14.39 15.64 -3.37
C GLU A 143 13.98 14.54 -2.38
N PHE A 144 13.08 13.63 -2.76
CA PHE A 144 12.47 12.69 -1.82
C PHE A 144 13.51 11.77 -1.19
N ARG A 145 14.44 11.25 -2.00
CA ARG A 145 15.58 10.45 -1.53
C ARG A 145 16.61 11.23 -0.73
N SER A 146 16.63 12.57 -0.79
CA SER A 146 17.54 13.35 0.07
C SER A 146 16.99 13.41 1.50
N LYS A 147 15.66 13.48 1.64
CA LYS A 147 14.93 13.56 2.91
C LYS A 147 14.67 12.19 3.54
N TYR A 148 14.38 11.20 2.70
CA TYR A 148 13.87 9.90 3.13
C TYR A 148 14.75 8.74 2.72
N GLU A 149 14.89 7.78 3.62
CA GLU A 149 15.31 6.43 3.33
C GLU A 149 14.06 5.59 3.02
N CYS A 150 14.07 4.86 1.90
CA CYS A 150 12.91 4.12 1.43
C CYS A 150 13.13 2.60 1.50
N CYS A 151 12.17 1.88 2.08
CA CYS A 151 12.08 0.43 1.99
C CYS A 151 10.96 0.04 1.01
N PHE A 152 11.28 -0.73 -0.03
CA PHE A 152 10.33 -1.12 -1.06
C PHE A 152 9.90 -2.57 -0.88
N LEU A 153 8.61 -2.78 -0.66
CA LEU A 153 7.96 -4.09 -0.65
C LEU A 153 7.16 -4.27 -1.94
N TRP A 154 7.27 -5.44 -2.56
CA TRP A 154 6.51 -5.78 -3.76
C TRP A 154 5.70 -7.05 -3.52
N VAL A 155 4.38 -6.89 -3.43
CA VAL A 155 3.45 -8.01 -3.38
C VAL A 155 3.21 -8.51 -4.81
N ASP A 156 3.80 -9.66 -5.12
CA ASP A 156 3.78 -10.32 -6.42
C ASP A 156 2.83 -11.52 -6.41
N VAL A 157 2.17 -11.76 -7.54
CA VAL A 157 1.29 -12.92 -7.76
C VAL A 157 1.51 -13.37 -9.19
N SER A 158 1.65 -14.68 -9.42
CA SER A 158 1.80 -15.22 -10.77
C SER A 158 0.65 -14.78 -11.69
N MET A 159 0.98 -14.33 -12.90
CA MET A 159 0.00 -13.75 -13.82
C MET A 159 -1.22 -14.65 -14.13
N PRO A 160 -1.10 -15.98 -14.30
CA PRO A 160 -2.27 -16.83 -14.53
C PRO A 160 -3.25 -16.81 -13.35
N VAL A 161 -2.73 -16.86 -12.12
CA VAL A 161 -3.54 -16.81 -10.89
C VAL A 161 -4.15 -15.42 -10.73
N LEU A 162 -3.35 -14.37 -10.94
CA LEU A 162 -3.80 -12.98 -10.81
C LEU A 162 -4.90 -12.64 -11.82
N ASN A 163 -4.76 -13.05 -13.09
CA ASN A 163 -5.76 -12.81 -14.13
C ASN A 163 -7.12 -13.43 -13.77
N SER A 164 -7.12 -14.67 -13.27
CA SER A 164 -8.34 -15.33 -12.79
C SER A 164 -8.97 -14.54 -11.63
N PHE A 165 -8.16 -14.13 -10.66
CA PHE A 165 -8.62 -13.38 -9.50
C PHE A 165 -9.20 -12.00 -9.86
N VAL A 166 -8.51 -11.22 -10.69
CA VAL A 166 -8.98 -9.88 -11.07
C VAL A 166 -10.24 -9.95 -11.94
N SER A 167 -10.38 -11.00 -12.77
CA SER A 167 -11.60 -11.25 -13.52
C SER A 167 -12.80 -11.50 -12.59
N GLN A 168 -12.66 -12.43 -11.64
CA GLN A 168 -13.69 -12.70 -10.63
C GLN A 168 -13.96 -11.48 -9.72
N ARG A 169 -12.96 -10.63 -9.50
CA ARG A 169 -13.15 -9.38 -8.74
C ARG A 169 -14.06 -8.41 -9.48
N VAL A 170 -13.99 -8.33 -10.81
CA VAL A 170 -14.91 -7.51 -11.61
C VAL A 170 -16.34 -8.02 -11.45
N ASP A 171 -16.55 -9.35 -11.45
CA ASP A 171 -17.88 -9.93 -11.21
C ASP A 171 -18.44 -9.48 -9.85
N ARG A 172 -17.63 -9.57 -8.79
CA ARG A 172 -18.02 -9.08 -7.46
C ARG A 172 -18.25 -7.58 -7.42
N MET A 173 -17.53 -6.78 -8.22
CA MET A 173 -17.77 -5.33 -8.32
C MET A 173 -19.14 -5.06 -8.95
N VAL A 174 -19.50 -5.80 -10.00
CA VAL A 174 -20.82 -5.71 -10.64
C VAL A 174 -21.93 -6.06 -9.65
N GLU A 175 -21.78 -7.16 -8.90
CA GLU A 175 -22.71 -7.57 -7.84
C GLU A 175 -22.88 -6.49 -6.76
N ARG A 176 -21.81 -5.76 -6.44
CA ARG A 176 -21.82 -4.65 -5.46
C ARG A 176 -22.42 -3.35 -6.01
N GLY A 177 -22.81 -3.31 -7.29
CA GLY A 177 -23.46 -2.14 -7.89
C GLY A 177 -22.54 -1.24 -8.70
N MET A 178 -21.40 -1.74 -9.20
CA MET A 178 -20.50 -1.00 -10.09
C MET A 178 -21.23 -0.32 -11.25
N ILE A 179 -22.21 -1.01 -11.87
CA ILE A 179 -22.96 -0.47 -13.00
C ILE A 179 -23.72 0.80 -12.60
N ASN A 180 -24.39 0.78 -11.44
CA ASN A 180 -25.14 1.94 -10.95
C ASN A 180 -24.20 3.09 -10.58
N GLU A 181 -23.04 2.77 -10.00
CA GLU A 181 -22.02 3.75 -9.66
C GLU A 181 -21.49 4.49 -10.90
N VAL A 182 -21.20 3.77 -11.99
CA VAL A 182 -20.76 4.39 -13.25
C VAL A 182 -21.92 5.14 -13.91
N ARG A 183 -23.15 4.57 -13.89
CA ARG A 183 -24.33 5.22 -14.47
C ARG A 183 -24.58 6.60 -13.84
N ASN A 184 -24.35 6.76 -12.54
CA ASN A 184 -24.54 8.04 -11.85
C ASN A 184 -23.62 9.18 -12.34
N ILE A 185 -22.49 8.85 -12.94
CA ILE A 185 -21.55 9.84 -13.49
C ILE A 185 -21.59 9.95 -15.01
N PHE A 186 -22.39 9.08 -15.65
CA PHE A 186 -22.53 9.04 -17.10
C PHE A 186 -23.14 10.35 -17.60
N ASN A 187 -22.48 10.94 -18.57
CA ASN A 187 -22.94 12.12 -19.28
C ASN A 187 -22.49 12.02 -20.73
N GLU A 188 -23.45 12.13 -21.64
CA GLU A 188 -23.22 11.96 -23.08
C GLU A 188 -22.20 12.96 -23.64
N ASN A 189 -22.16 14.17 -23.07
CA ASN A 189 -21.38 15.32 -23.53
C ASN A 189 -20.08 15.53 -22.71
N ALA A 190 -19.77 14.64 -21.77
CA ALA A 190 -18.57 14.76 -20.94
C ALA A 190 -17.31 14.27 -21.66
N ASP A 191 -16.15 14.84 -21.29
CA ASP A 191 -14.84 14.36 -21.73
C ASP A 191 -14.37 13.19 -20.83
N TYR A 192 -14.34 11.97 -21.40
CA TYR A 192 -13.89 10.75 -20.73
C TYR A 192 -12.37 10.56 -20.73
N SER A 193 -11.62 11.49 -21.33
CA SER A 193 -10.16 11.46 -21.34
C SER A 193 -9.52 12.07 -20.09
N ARG A 194 -10.32 12.65 -19.18
CA ARG A 194 -9.86 13.43 -18.03
C ARG A 194 -10.38 12.94 -16.68
N GLY A 195 -9.62 13.26 -15.63
CA GLY A 195 -9.98 13.06 -14.24
C GLY A 195 -10.34 11.60 -13.92
N ILE A 196 -11.41 11.43 -13.15
CA ILE A 196 -11.87 10.11 -12.70
C ILE A 196 -12.49 9.27 -13.82
N ARG A 197 -12.96 9.90 -14.91
CA ARG A 197 -13.64 9.22 -16.02
C ARG A 197 -12.72 8.29 -16.83
N ARG A 198 -11.40 8.37 -16.58
CA ARG A 198 -10.39 7.47 -17.15
C ARG A 198 -10.31 6.12 -16.44
N ALA A 199 -11.01 5.94 -15.32
CA ALA A 199 -10.98 4.69 -14.56
C ALA A 199 -11.53 3.53 -15.41
N ILE A 200 -10.83 2.39 -15.39
CA ILE A 200 -11.28 1.15 -16.03
C ILE A 200 -12.65 0.79 -15.45
N GLY A 201 -13.64 0.60 -16.31
CA GLY A 201 -15.05 0.53 -15.97
C GLY A 201 -15.85 1.63 -16.63
N VAL A 202 -15.35 2.87 -16.62
CA VAL A 202 -16.13 4.02 -17.10
C VAL A 202 -16.19 4.05 -18.64
N PRO A 203 -15.06 4.02 -19.38
CA PRO A 203 -15.10 4.01 -20.84
C PRO A 203 -15.76 2.75 -21.41
N GLU A 204 -15.61 1.60 -20.75
CA GLU A 204 -16.15 0.33 -21.21
C GLU A 204 -17.69 0.28 -21.16
N PHE A 205 -18.32 0.98 -20.20
CA PHE A 205 -19.78 1.07 -20.15
C PHE A 205 -20.38 2.19 -21.01
N ASP A 206 -19.58 3.09 -21.60
CA ASP A 206 -20.11 4.23 -22.39
C ASP A 206 -21.03 3.76 -23.54
N HIS A 207 -20.59 2.77 -24.32
CA HIS A 207 -21.39 2.22 -25.41
C HIS A 207 -22.72 1.62 -24.92
N TYR A 208 -22.66 0.87 -23.81
CA TYR A 208 -23.83 0.25 -23.20
C TYR A 208 -24.85 1.32 -22.75
N PHE A 209 -24.41 2.38 -22.05
CA PHE A 209 -25.33 3.42 -21.57
C PHE A 209 -25.94 4.26 -22.69
N ARG A 210 -25.20 4.55 -23.76
CA ARG A 210 -25.76 5.24 -24.94
C ARG A 210 -26.84 4.40 -25.62
N ALA A 211 -26.60 3.09 -25.74
CA ALA A 211 -27.51 2.16 -26.40
C ALA A 211 -28.73 1.79 -25.53
N GLU A 212 -28.62 1.87 -24.19
CA GLU A 212 -29.65 1.45 -23.24
C GLU A 212 -31.01 2.14 -23.48
N SER A 213 -30.99 3.42 -23.88
CA SER A 213 -32.20 4.21 -24.16
C SER A 213 -32.85 3.91 -25.52
N LEU A 214 -32.06 3.40 -26.48
CA LEU A 214 -32.47 3.19 -27.87
C LEU A 214 -32.97 1.76 -28.13
N ILE A 215 -32.55 0.79 -27.30
CA ILE A 215 -32.82 -0.63 -27.51
C ILE A 215 -33.96 -1.10 -26.60
N ALA A 216 -35.09 -1.48 -27.21
CA ALA A 216 -36.23 -2.08 -26.53
C ALA A 216 -36.04 -3.58 -26.23
N ASP A 217 -35.22 -4.28 -27.03
CA ASP A 217 -34.95 -5.70 -26.87
C ASP A 217 -34.06 -5.98 -25.65
N LYS A 218 -34.56 -6.83 -24.75
CA LYS A 218 -33.87 -7.21 -23.51
C LYS A 218 -32.64 -8.07 -23.80
N GLU A 219 -32.69 -8.91 -24.83
CA GLU A 219 -31.59 -9.83 -25.14
C GLU A 219 -30.36 -9.06 -25.65
N THR A 220 -30.56 -8.15 -26.60
CA THR A 220 -29.50 -7.28 -27.12
C THR A 220 -28.89 -6.42 -26.01
N ARG A 221 -29.71 -5.89 -25.10
CA ARG A 221 -29.21 -5.11 -23.95
C ARG A 221 -28.33 -5.96 -23.02
N ALA A 222 -28.72 -7.21 -22.75
CA ALA A 222 -27.94 -8.12 -21.92
C ALA A 222 -26.58 -8.45 -22.57
N ARG A 223 -26.55 -8.68 -23.88
CA ARG A 223 -25.31 -8.93 -24.63
C ARG A 223 -24.34 -7.75 -24.58
N LEU A 224 -24.82 -6.52 -24.81
CA LEU A 224 -23.98 -5.32 -24.72
C LEU A 224 -23.41 -5.11 -23.31
N LEU A 225 -24.20 -5.40 -22.28
CA LEU A 225 -23.72 -5.34 -20.90
C LEU A 225 -22.61 -6.37 -20.64
N GLU A 226 -22.80 -7.60 -21.11
CA GLU A 226 -21.81 -8.67 -20.99
C GLU A 226 -20.51 -8.33 -21.74
N GLU A 227 -20.60 -7.75 -22.94
CA GLU A 227 -19.45 -7.26 -23.69
C GLU A 227 -18.67 -6.19 -22.92
N ALA A 228 -19.37 -5.22 -22.32
CA ALA A 228 -18.75 -4.19 -21.49
C ALA A 228 -18.02 -4.79 -20.28
N ILE A 229 -18.67 -5.73 -19.56
CA ILE A 229 -18.06 -6.42 -18.41
C ILE A 229 -16.82 -7.21 -18.84
N ASN A 230 -16.87 -7.90 -19.98
CA ASN A 230 -15.73 -8.64 -20.53
C ASN A 230 -14.58 -7.71 -20.93
N ALA A 231 -14.88 -6.54 -21.51
CA ALA A 231 -13.87 -5.52 -21.81
C ALA A 231 -13.16 -5.03 -20.53
N ILE A 232 -13.90 -4.81 -19.43
CA ILE A 232 -13.35 -4.42 -18.13
C ILE A 232 -12.41 -5.49 -17.58
N LYS A 233 -12.80 -6.78 -17.66
CA LYS A 233 -11.94 -7.91 -17.25
C LYS A 233 -10.63 -7.96 -18.03
N ILE A 234 -10.71 -7.77 -19.35
CA ILE A 234 -9.54 -7.75 -20.24
C ILE A 234 -8.63 -6.57 -19.91
N ASN A 235 -9.18 -5.36 -19.79
CA ASN A 235 -8.41 -4.15 -19.54
C ASN A 235 -7.77 -4.15 -18.14
N THR A 236 -8.47 -4.69 -17.13
CA THR A 236 -7.91 -4.90 -15.79
C THR A 236 -6.73 -5.86 -15.80
N SER A 237 -6.82 -6.96 -16.57
CA SER A 237 -5.71 -7.92 -16.72
C SER A 237 -4.51 -7.28 -17.45
N LYS A 238 -4.75 -6.50 -18.51
CA LYS A 238 -3.71 -5.73 -19.20
C LYS A 238 -3.03 -4.72 -18.26
N LEU A 239 -3.81 -4.04 -17.41
CA LEU A 239 -3.26 -3.11 -16.41
C LEU A 239 -2.36 -3.85 -15.41
N ALA A 240 -2.79 -4.99 -14.89
CA ALA A 240 -2.00 -5.80 -13.97
C ALA A 240 -0.65 -6.20 -14.58
N CYS A 241 -0.66 -6.66 -15.84
CA CYS A 241 0.56 -6.99 -16.59
C CYS A 241 1.51 -5.79 -16.71
N ARG A 242 1.01 -4.64 -17.17
CA ARG A 242 1.81 -3.41 -17.31
C ARG A 242 2.39 -2.92 -15.98
N GLN A 243 1.64 -3.04 -14.89
CA GLN A 243 2.12 -2.70 -13.55
C GLN A 243 3.25 -3.63 -13.11
N TRP A 244 3.11 -4.93 -13.36
CA TRP A 244 4.15 -5.92 -13.08
C TRP A 244 5.43 -5.61 -13.87
N GLU A 245 5.32 -5.39 -15.19
CA GLU A 245 6.45 -5.03 -16.07
C GLU A 245 7.17 -3.78 -15.57
N LYS A 246 6.40 -2.78 -15.11
CA LYS A 246 6.94 -1.54 -14.57
C LYS A 246 7.74 -1.77 -13.29
N ILE A 247 7.22 -2.54 -12.34
CA ILE A 247 7.93 -2.86 -11.08
C ILE A 247 9.18 -3.67 -11.40
N TYR A 248 9.08 -4.66 -12.29
CA TYR A 248 10.22 -5.44 -12.73
C TYR A 248 11.31 -4.55 -13.30
N ARG A 249 10.96 -3.60 -14.18
CA ARG A 249 11.90 -2.61 -14.74
C ARG A 249 12.57 -1.74 -13.65
N LEU A 250 11.82 -1.30 -12.64
CA LEU A 250 12.38 -0.53 -11.52
C LEU A 250 13.41 -1.35 -10.73
N LYS A 251 13.13 -2.64 -10.52
CA LYS A 251 14.08 -3.56 -9.88
C LYS A 251 15.30 -3.84 -10.75
N SER A 252 15.10 -4.25 -12.00
CA SER A 252 16.15 -4.82 -12.87
C SER A 252 17.00 -3.76 -13.57
N LEU A 253 16.38 -2.69 -14.08
CA LEU A 253 17.07 -1.68 -14.89
C LEU A 253 17.47 -0.45 -14.06
N LYS A 254 16.64 -0.05 -13.09
CA LYS A 254 16.93 1.10 -12.21
C LYS A 254 17.65 0.71 -10.92
N GLY A 255 17.82 -0.59 -10.65
CA GLY A 255 18.56 -1.10 -9.50
C GLY A 255 17.88 -0.82 -8.16
N TRP A 256 16.57 -0.59 -8.14
CA TRP A 256 15.85 -0.41 -6.87
C TRP A 256 15.94 -1.69 -6.03
N LYS A 257 16.30 -1.53 -4.75
CA LYS A 257 16.30 -2.64 -3.77
C LYS A 257 14.86 -2.93 -3.35
N ILE A 258 14.20 -3.82 -4.09
CA ILE A 258 12.80 -4.20 -3.88
C ILE A 258 12.73 -5.61 -3.29
N HIS A 259 12.12 -5.72 -2.11
CA HIS A 259 11.84 -7.00 -1.45
C HIS A 259 10.57 -7.60 -2.03
N ARG A 260 10.71 -8.70 -2.78
CA ARG A 260 9.57 -9.40 -3.39
C ARG A 260 8.92 -10.35 -2.39
N LEU A 261 7.60 -10.29 -2.29
CA LEU A 261 6.74 -11.13 -1.47
C LEU A 261 5.82 -11.89 -2.42
N ASP A 262 6.01 -13.21 -2.55
CA ASP A 262 5.21 -14.02 -3.47
C ASP A 262 3.92 -14.48 -2.78
N ALA A 263 2.81 -13.84 -3.13
CA ALA A 263 1.49 -14.16 -2.61
C ALA A 263 0.77 -15.22 -3.46
N THR A 264 1.40 -15.83 -4.46
CA THR A 264 0.72 -16.74 -5.40
C THR A 264 -0.06 -17.86 -4.72
N ASP A 265 0.53 -18.52 -3.73
CA ASP A 265 -0.12 -19.64 -3.04
C ASP A 265 -1.21 -19.19 -2.07
N VAL A 266 -1.19 -17.93 -1.63
CA VAL A 266 -2.31 -17.33 -0.89
C VAL A 266 -3.56 -17.33 -1.76
N PHE A 267 -3.42 -16.93 -3.01
CA PHE A 267 -4.53 -16.78 -3.95
C PHE A 267 -5.09 -18.12 -4.46
N LYS A 268 -4.37 -19.23 -4.23
CA LYS A 268 -4.85 -20.59 -4.53
C LYS A 268 -5.66 -21.20 -3.39
N LYS A 269 -5.50 -20.69 -2.17
CA LYS A 269 -6.16 -21.19 -0.95
C LYS A 269 -7.43 -20.41 -0.64
N ARG A 270 -8.22 -20.90 0.33
CA ARG A 270 -9.47 -20.25 0.78
C ARG A 270 -9.58 -20.24 2.30
N GLY A 271 -10.33 -19.27 2.82
CA GLY A 271 -10.63 -19.13 4.25
C GLY A 271 -9.36 -19.09 5.10
N ARG A 272 -9.38 -19.81 6.23
CA ARG A 272 -8.28 -19.84 7.21
C ARG A 272 -6.92 -20.23 6.60
N GLU A 273 -6.90 -21.18 5.67
CA GLU A 273 -5.65 -21.59 5.02
C GLU A 273 -5.03 -20.46 4.18
N ALA A 274 -5.86 -19.61 3.57
CA ALA A 274 -5.38 -18.44 2.84
C ALA A 274 -4.83 -17.39 3.82
N ASP A 275 -5.48 -17.18 4.96
CA ASP A 275 -5.01 -16.23 5.97
C ASP A 275 -3.69 -16.66 6.62
N GLU A 276 -3.54 -17.94 6.92
CA GLU A 276 -2.28 -18.52 7.40
C GLU A 276 -1.18 -18.40 6.34
N ALA A 277 -1.49 -18.68 5.07
CA ALA A 277 -0.53 -18.51 3.98
C ALA A 277 -0.13 -17.04 3.80
N TRP A 278 -1.09 -16.11 3.94
CA TRP A 278 -0.82 -14.68 3.86
C TRP A 278 0.11 -14.22 4.97
N GLU A 279 -0.11 -14.68 6.20
CA GLU A 279 0.77 -14.37 7.32
C GLU A 279 2.19 -14.88 7.07
N ASN A 280 2.31 -16.14 6.67
CA ASN A 280 3.62 -16.79 6.51
C ASN A 280 4.42 -16.29 5.29
N LEU A 281 3.75 -15.93 4.20
CA LEU A 281 4.40 -15.59 2.93
C LEU A 281 4.48 -14.07 2.65
N VAL A 282 3.60 -13.28 3.28
CA VAL A 282 3.46 -11.85 2.98
C VAL A 282 3.61 -11.00 4.23
N ALA A 283 2.67 -11.05 5.18
CA ALA A 283 2.62 -10.10 6.29
C ALA A 283 3.77 -10.29 7.30
N GLY A 284 4.07 -11.53 7.68
CA GLY A 284 5.18 -11.89 8.56
C GLY A 284 6.54 -11.47 7.99
N PRO A 285 6.93 -11.93 6.78
CA PRO A 285 8.17 -11.50 6.14
C PRO A 285 8.27 -9.98 5.95
N SER A 286 7.17 -9.30 5.61
CA SER A 286 7.14 -7.83 5.52
C SER A 286 7.45 -7.16 6.85
N THR A 287 6.88 -7.70 7.95
CA THR A 287 7.11 -7.20 9.31
C THR A 287 8.58 -7.33 9.69
N GLU A 288 9.23 -8.45 9.34
CA GLU A 288 10.64 -8.68 9.59
C GLU A 288 11.51 -7.68 8.82
N ILE A 289 11.27 -7.53 7.52
CA ILE A 289 12.00 -6.59 6.66
C ILE A 289 11.88 -5.16 7.19
N ILE A 290 10.67 -4.73 7.56
CA ILE A 290 10.45 -3.38 8.11
C ILE A 290 11.10 -3.24 9.48
N SER A 291 11.06 -4.25 10.35
CA SER A 291 11.71 -4.20 11.66
C SER A 291 13.22 -4.04 11.53
N GLN A 292 13.86 -4.80 10.64
CA GLN A 292 15.27 -4.65 10.32
C GLN A 292 15.56 -3.26 9.74
N PHE A 293 14.71 -2.79 8.82
CA PHE A 293 14.83 -1.46 8.22
C PHE A 293 14.70 -0.33 9.25
N LEU A 294 13.75 -0.40 10.19
CA LEU A 294 13.49 0.66 11.17
C LEU A 294 14.53 0.70 12.29
N TYR A 295 14.97 -0.46 12.77
CA TYR A 295 15.77 -0.55 13.98
C TYR A 295 17.22 -0.98 13.75
N ASN A 296 17.63 -1.23 12.49
CA ASN A 296 18.96 -1.75 12.14
C ASN A 296 19.33 -3.03 12.92
N PHE A 297 18.35 -3.89 13.22
CA PHE A 297 18.62 -5.13 13.95
C PHE A 297 19.46 -6.08 13.09
N HIS A 298 20.63 -6.46 13.61
CA HIS A 298 21.41 -7.56 13.06
C HIS A 298 20.62 -8.87 13.30
N PRO A 299 20.48 -9.78 12.31
CA PRO A 299 19.59 -10.95 12.35
C PRO A 299 19.70 -11.90 13.57
N ALA A 300 20.77 -11.82 14.35
CA ALA A 300 21.04 -12.70 15.49
C ALA A 300 20.17 -12.41 16.74
N VAL A 301 19.44 -11.29 16.79
CA VAL A 301 18.69 -10.87 17.99
C VAL A 301 17.21 -11.32 17.94
N TYR A 302 16.67 -11.57 16.75
CA TYR A 302 15.23 -11.83 16.55
C TYR A 302 14.79 -13.24 16.98
N SER A 303 15.68 -14.23 16.87
CA SER A 303 15.46 -15.60 17.38
C SER A 303 15.22 -15.62 18.89
N ASN A 304 15.87 -14.73 19.64
CA ASN A 304 15.67 -14.61 21.08
C ASN A 304 14.34 -13.91 21.43
N LEU A 305 13.88 -12.95 20.64
CA LEU A 305 12.63 -12.22 20.92
C LEU A 305 11.38 -13.07 20.65
N MET A 306 11.40 -13.86 19.57
CA MET A 306 10.33 -14.84 19.28
C MET A 306 10.36 -16.03 20.25
N GLY A 307 11.56 -16.49 20.65
CA GLY A 307 11.72 -17.51 21.68
C GLY A 307 11.13 -17.08 23.04
N MET A 308 11.35 -15.83 23.44
CA MET A 308 10.80 -15.30 24.70
C MET A 308 9.27 -15.12 24.68
N ARG A 309 8.67 -14.81 23.52
CA ARG A 309 7.20 -14.73 23.38
C ARG A 309 6.52 -16.10 23.34
N ALA A 310 7.16 -17.12 22.74
CA ALA A 310 6.65 -18.49 22.77
C ALA A 310 6.67 -19.08 24.20
N VAL A 311 7.70 -18.76 24.99
CA VAL A 311 7.80 -19.17 26.40
C VAL A 311 6.76 -18.43 27.27
N ALA A 312 6.50 -17.15 27.00
CA ALA A 312 5.47 -16.39 27.71
C ALA A 312 4.04 -16.89 27.42
N ALA A 313 3.74 -17.33 26.20
CA ALA A 313 2.45 -17.91 25.85
C ALA A 313 2.23 -19.32 26.45
N ALA A 314 3.30 -20.10 26.59
CA ALA A 314 3.26 -21.43 27.21
C ALA A 314 3.15 -21.40 28.75
N ALA A 315 3.52 -20.28 29.39
CA ALA A 315 3.40 -20.11 30.85
C ALA A 315 2.00 -19.65 31.33
N THR A 316 1.07 -19.45 30.40
CA THR A 316 -0.33 -19.03 30.66
C THR A 316 -1.37 -20.13 30.41
N HIS A 317 -0.94 -21.39 30.29
CA HIS A 317 -1.83 -22.55 30.21
C HIS A 317 -1.54 -23.57 31.30
#